data_AF-A0A2G8JB01-F1
#
_entry.id   AF-A0A2G8JB01-F1
#
_cell.length_a   1.000
_cell.length_b   1.000
_cell.length_c   1.000
_cell.angle_alpha   90.00
_cell.angle_beta   90.00
_cell.angle_gamma   90.00
#
_symmetry.space_group_name_H-M   'P 1'
#
loop_
_entity.id
_entity.type
_entity.pdbx_description
1 polymer ?
#
loop_
_entity_poly.entity_id
_entity_poly.type
_entity_poly.pdbx_seq_one_letter_code
_entity_poly.pdbx_strand_id
1 'polypeptide(L)'
;MSLVLSVVKAGEVYSREDAEAERTKVLKAFEVIDTLSKKILRLTPNDKDTNSATTEALHRRIRAYVVRFLQDSTFELKHMPSEDDIKRWRAEKSAEKIRRREEEERRVNTKREEVKLTGSPSKTADTYKAKSEKVGKGWTPTLTDQASVKALTDDPLLQQINIISGYLNQAQSSQKWDEANALEANLKELHLEKRAREMRQNEEVAGFYE
;
A
#
# COMPACT_ATOMS: atom_id res chain seq x y z
N MET A 1 -19.84 -3.72 5.05
CA MET A 1 -18.56 -3.07 5.38
C MET A 1 -17.80 -2.91 4.08
N SER A 2 -17.60 -1.66 3.67
CA SER A 2 -17.23 -1.27 2.31
C SER A 2 -15.87 -1.83 1.88
N LEU A 3 -15.80 -2.40 0.67
CA LEU A 3 -14.56 -2.76 -0.05
C LEU A 3 -13.56 -1.58 -0.10
N VAL A 4 -14.06 -0.35 0.00
CA VAL A 4 -13.25 0.87 0.06
C VAL A 4 -12.44 0.95 1.34
N LEU A 5 -12.95 0.46 2.47
CA LEU A 5 -12.19 0.40 3.73
C LEU A 5 -11.08 -0.64 3.69
N SER A 6 -11.24 -1.77 2.99
CA SER A 6 -10.18 -2.77 2.85
C SER A 6 -9.08 -2.33 1.89
N VAL A 7 -9.42 -1.68 0.78
CA VAL A 7 -8.42 -1.13 -0.16
C VAL A 7 -7.64 0.02 0.48
N VAL A 8 -8.30 0.88 1.26
CA VAL A 8 -7.65 2.00 1.96
C VAL A 8 -6.87 1.55 3.20
N LYS A 9 -7.27 0.47 3.90
CA LYS A 9 -6.46 -0.13 4.98
C LYS A 9 -5.22 -0.86 4.47
N ALA A 10 -5.25 -1.40 3.24
CA ALA A 10 -4.11 -2.03 2.60
C ALA A 10 -3.14 -1.01 1.96
N GLY A 11 -3.01 0.17 2.56
CA GLY A 11 -2.32 1.36 2.06
C GLY A 11 -0.80 1.25 1.86
N GLU A 12 -0.26 0.04 1.73
CA GLU A 12 1.16 -0.21 1.50
C GLU A 12 1.45 -0.83 0.11
N VAL A 13 0.47 -1.37 -0.61
CA VAL A 13 0.76 -2.11 -1.87
C VAL A 13 -0.05 -1.67 -3.09
N TYR A 14 -1.27 -1.14 -2.93
CA TYR A 14 -2.11 -0.77 -4.09
C TYR A 14 -2.01 0.71 -4.42
N SER A 15 -1.56 1.03 -5.64
CA SER A 15 -1.53 2.40 -6.15
C SER A 15 -2.96 2.90 -6.40
N ARG A 16 -3.18 4.21 -6.24
CA ARG A 16 -4.45 4.87 -6.64
C ARG A 16 -4.80 4.56 -8.09
N GLU A 17 -3.76 4.50 -8.92
CA GLU A 17 -3.83 4.19 -10.34
C GLU A 17 -4.38 2.78 -10.59
N ASP A 18 -4.01 1.80 -9.77
CA ASP A 18 -4.54 0.44 -9.83
C ASP A 18 -6.02 0.41 -9.45
N ALA A 19 -6.41 1.17 -8.42
CA ALA A 19 -7.80 1.29 -7.98
C ALA A 19 -8.69 2.02 -9.01
N GLU A 20 -8.15 3.04 -9.69
CA GLU A 20 -8.81 3.73 -10.80
C GLU A 20 -8.91 2.86 -12.06
N ALA A 21 -7.87 2.09 -12.36
CA ALA A 21 -7.87 1.11 -13.46
C ALA A 21 -8.92 0.02 -13.22
N GLU A 22 -8.99 -0.54 -12.01
CA GLU A 22 -9.97 -1.56 -11.67
C GLU A 22 -11.40 -0.98 -11.68
N ARG A 23 -11.58 0.25 -11.18
CA ARG A 23 -12.86 0.98 -11.30
C ARG A 23 -13.28 1.15 -12.76
N THR A 24 -12.34 1.47 -13.65
CA THR A 24 -12.62 1.62 -15.08
C THR A 24 -13.07 0.30 -15.71
N LYS A 25 -12.46 -0.84 -15.32
CA LYS A 25 -12.92 -2.17 -15.77
C LYS A 25 -14.34 -2.48 -15.30
N VAL A 26 -14.66 -2.16 -14.04
CA VAL A 26 -16.02 -2.35 -13.49
C VAL A 26 -17.05 -1.48 -14.23
N LEU A 27 -16.73 -0.22 -14.53
CA LEU A 27 -17.62 0.66 -15.32
C LEU A 27 -17.83 0.13 -16.74
N LYS A 28 -16.78 -0.37 -17.40
CA LYS A 28 -16.90 -1.03 -18.71
C LYS A 28 -17.80 -2.26 -18.66
N ALA A 29 -17.68 -3.08 -17.60
CA ALA A 29 -18.57 -4.22 -17.40
C ALA A 29 -20.04 -3.78 -17.21
N PHE A 30 -20.29 -2.67 -16.49
CA PHE A 30 -21.62 -2.09 -16.35
C PHE A 30 -22.21 -1.61 -17.69
N GLU A 31 -21.41 -1.01 -18.56
CA GLU A 31 -21.84 -0.61 -19.91
C GLU A 31 -22.22 -1.82 -20.78
N VAL A 32 -21.45 -2.91 -20.70
CA VAL A 32 -21.75 -4.16 -21.39
C VAL A 32 -23.07 -4.76 -20.88
N ILE A 33 -23.27 -4.79 -19.56
CA ILE A 33 -24.50 -5.29 -18.94
C ILE A 33 -25.71 -4.43 -19.34
N ASP A 34 -25.58 -3.09 -19.34
CA ASP A 34 -26.65 -2.19 -19.77
C ASP A 34 -27.01 -2.42 -21.25
N THR A 35 -26.00 -2.57 -22.11
CA THR A 35 -26.16 -2.86 -23.54
C THR A 35 -26.88 -4.19 -23.77
N LEU A 36 -26.48 -5.25 -23.05
CA LEU A 36 -27.15 -6.55 -23.12
C LEU A 36 -28.60 -6.46 -22.65
N SER A 37 -28.88 -5.74 -21.56
CA SER A 37 -30.25 -5.57 -21.06
C SER A 37 -31.16 -4.83 -22.06
N LYS A 38 -30.62 -3.85 -22.80
CA LYS A 38 -31.32 -3.15 -23.89
C LYS A 38 -31.58 -4.07 -25.08
N LYS A 39 -30.62 -4.94 -25.41
CA LYS A 39 -30.80 -5.95 -26.47
C LYS A 39 -31.89 -6.93 -26.09
N ILE A 40 -31.88 -7.47 -24.87
CA ILE A 40 -32.92 -8.38 -24.36
C ILE A 40 -34.30 -7.72 -24.40
N LEU A 41 -34.40 -6.43 -24.03
CA LEU A 41 -35.67 -5.69 -24.12
C LEU A 41 -36.20 -5.59 -25.57
N ARG A 42 -35.30 -5.52 -26.55
CA ARG A 42 -35.63 -5.42 -27.98
C ARG A 42 -35.79 -6.77 -28.67
N LEU A 43 -35.49 -7.88 -27.99
CA LEU A 43 -35.80 -9.21 -28.52
C LEU A 43 -37.32 -9.35 -28.55
N THR A 44 -37.89 -9.13 -29.73
CA THR A 44 -39.29 -9.45 -30.00
C THR A 44 -39.45 -10.96 -30.02
N PRO A 45 -40.43 -11.52 -29.31
CA PRO A 45 -40.76 -12.94 -29.42
C PRO A 45 -41.05 -13.26 -30.89
N ASN A 46 -40.51 -14.36 -31.38
CA ASN A 46 -40.77 -14.79 -32.75
C ASN A 46 -42.27 -15.07 -32.88
N ASP A 47 -42.91 -14.73 -34.00
CA ASP A 47 -44.38 -14.84 -34.25
C ASP A 47 -44.98 -16.26 -34.03
N LYS A 48 -44.14 -17.25 -33.69
CA LYS A 48 -44.52 -18.64 -33.41
C LYS A 48 -44.69 -18.96 -31.92
N ASP A 49 -44.33 -18.05 -31.01
CA ASP A 49 -44.38 -18.31 -29.57
C ASP A 49 -45.71 -17.82 -28.96
N THR A 50 -46.57 -18.78 -28.59
CA THR A 50 -47.88 -18.59 -27.94
C THR A 50 -47.82 -17.83 -26.59
N ASN A 51 -46.62 -17.51 -26.09
CA ASN A 51 -46.37 -16.86 -24.81
C ASN A 51 -45.68 -15.48 -24.92
N SER A 52 -45.82 -14.78 -26.06
CA SER A 52 -45.24 -13.45 -26.34
C SER A 52 -45.42 -12.42 -25.21
N ALA A 53 -46.57 -12.40 -24.54
CA ALA A 53 -46.83 -11.47 -23.44
C ALA A 53 -45.99 -11.76 -22.18
N THR A 54 -45.76 -13.04 -21.89
CA THR A 54 -44.98 -13.50 -20.72
C THR A 54 -43.48 -13.27 -20.96
N THR A 55 -43.00 -13.47 -22.17
CA THR A 55 -41.61 -13.23 -22.57
C THR A 55 -41.28 -11.73 -22.58
N GLU A 56 -42.18 -10.88 -23.08
CA GLU A 56 -42.04 -9.43 -22.96
C GLU A 56 -42.05 -8.95 -21.50
N ALA A 57 -42.93 -9.50 -20.66
CA ALA A 57 -42.97 -9.17 -19.24
C ALA A 57 -41.67 -9.57 -18.53
N LEU A 58 -41.07 -10.71 -18.91
CA LEU A 58 -39.77 -11.14 -18.44
C LEU A 58 -38.67 -10.17 -18.88
N HIS A 59 -38.63 -9.77 -20.16
CA HIS A 59 -37.64 -8.81 -20.66
C HIS A 59 -37.71 -7.45 -19.92
N ARG A 60 -38.94 -6.95 -19.67
CA ARG A 60 -39.17 -5.74 -18.86
C ARG A 60 -38.64 -5.89 -17.43
N ARG A 61 -38.86 -7.05 -16.81
CA ARG A 61 -38.36 -7.37 -15.46
C ARG A 61 -36.84 -7.46 -15.41
N ILE A 62 -36.20 -8.12 -16.38
CA ILE A 62 -34.73 -8.19 -16.50
C ILE A 62 -34.15 -6.78 -16.61
N ARG A 63 -34.74 -5.92 -17.43
CA ARG A 63 -34.31 -4.52 -17.57
C ARG A 63 -34.44 -3.76 -16.25
N ALA A 64 -35.58 -3.86 -15.57
CA ALA A 64 -35.82 -3.17 -14.30
C ALA A 64 -34.82 -3.60 -13.22
N TYR A 65 -34.51 -4.90 -13.15
CA TYR A 65 -33.51 -5.44 -12.22
C TYR A 65 -32.11 -4.89 -12.52
N VAL A 66 -31.68 -4.92 -13.80
CA VAL A 66 -30.37 -4.41 -14.21
C VAL A 66 -30.24 -2.91 -13.92
N VAL A 67 -31.26 -2.09 -14.19
CA VAL A 67 -31.21 -0.65 -13.88
C VAL A 67 -31.02 -0.42 -12.38
N ARG A 68 -31.77 -1.14 -11.54
CA ARG A 68 -31.69 -1.02 -10.10
C ARG A 68 -30.32 -1.45 -9.57
N PHE A 69 -29.83 -2.61 -10.01
CA PHE A 69 -28.49 -3.11 -9.67
C PHE A 69 -27.40 -2.11 -10.06
N LEU A 70 -27.46 -1.58 -11.28
CA LEU A 70 -26.48 -0.59 -11.75
C LEU A 70 -26.56 0.72 -10.95
N GLN A 71 -27.75 1.18 -10.56
CA GLN A 71 -27.89 2.36 -9.70
C GLN A 71 -27.24 2.12 -8.34
N ASP A 72 -27.63 1.04 -7.65
CA ASP A 72 -27.13 0.68 -6.32
C ASP A 72 -25.59 0.53 -6.33
N SER A 73 -25.04 -0.23 -7.28
CA SER A 73 -23.59 -0.43 -7.39
C SER A 73 -22.83 0.79 -7.91
N THR A 74 -23.43 1.66 -8.73
CA THR A 74 -22.78 2.89 -9.19
C THR A 74 -22.68 3.93 -8.08
N PHE A 75 -23.64 4.00 -7.16
CA PHE A 75 -23.55 4.86 -5.98
C PHE A 75 -22.43 4.39 -5.04
N GLU A 76 -22.25 3.07 -4.89
CA GLU A 76 -21.14 2.49 -4.13
C GLU A 76 -19.77 2.74 -4.82
N LEU A 77 -19.72 2.72 -6.15
CA LEU A 77 -18.48 2.97 -6.92
C LEU A 77 -18.12 4.45 -7.10
N LYS A 78 -19.05 5.38 -6.81
CA LYS A 78 -18.85 6.83 -6.97
C LYS A 78 -18.14 7.49 -5.80
N HIS A 79 -18.03 6.84 -4.63
CA HIS A 79 -17.36 7.42 -3.47
C HIS A 79 -15.85 7.10 -3.43
N MET A 80 -15.08 7.44 -4.48
CA MET A 80 -13.63 7.46 -4.32
C MET A 80 -13.25 8.78 -3.64
N PRO A 81 -12.58 8.77 -2.46
CA PRO A 81 -12.09 10.01 -1.86
C PRO A 81 -11.22 10.76 -2.86
N SER A 82 -11.46 12.07 -3.03
CA SER A 82 -10.76 12.90 -4.01
C SER A 82 -9.24 12.85 -3.73
N GLU A 83 -8.41 13.13 -4.75
CA GLU A 83 -6.96 13.29 -4.53
C GLU A 83 -6.67 14.26 -3.38
N ASP A 84 -7.47 15.31 -3.28
CA ASP A 84 -7.34 16.30 -2.22
C ASP A 84 -7.71 15.74 -0.86
N ASP A 85 -8.73 14.88 -0.78
CA ASP A 85 -9.10 14.24 0.48
C ASP A 85 -7.99 13.30 0.93
N ILE A 86 -7.46 12.47 0.03
CA ILE A 86 -6.38 11.53 0.35
C ILE A 86 -5.09 12.29 0.70
N LYS A 87 -4.76 13.36 -0.03
CA LYS A 87 -3.62 14.23 0.30
C LYS A 87 -3.81 14.90 1.66
N ARG A 88 -5.00 15.41 1.97
CA ARG A 88 -5.33 15.97 3.30
C ARG A 88 -5.20 14.93 4.39
N TRP A 89 -5.76 13.73 4.20
CA TRP A 89 -5.64 12.63 5.15
C TRP A 89 -4.18 12.17 5.36
N ARG A 90 -3.38 12.11 4.29
CA ARG A 90 -1.94 11.79 4.37
C ARG A 90 -1.16 12.92 5.05
N ALA A 91 -1.43 14.16 4.70
CA ALA A 91 -0.82 15.34 5.30
C ALA A 91 -1.15 15.42 6.79
N GLU A 92 -2.41 15.22 7.16
CA GLU A 92 -2.88 15.20 8.55
C GLU A 92 -2.26 14.03 9.34
N LYS A 93 -2.18 12.83 8.75
CA LYS A 93 -1.48 11.70 9.38
C LYS A 93 0.02 11.94 9.53
N SER A 94 0.65 12.60 8.56
CA SER A 94 2.07 12.94 8.64
C SER A 94 2.33 14.05 9.67
N ALA A 95 1.47 15.07 9.73
CA ALA A 95 1.53 16.16 10.69
C ALA A 95 1.30 15.66 12.12
N GLU A 96 0.37 14.73 12.32
CA GLU A 96 0.16 14.10 13.63
C GLU A 96 1.37 13.28 14.07
N LYS A 97 2.01 12.54 13.15
CA LYS A 97 3.26 11.83 13.44
C LYS A 97 4.40 12.80 13.79
N ILE A 98 4.50 13.92 13.07
CA ILE A 98 5.50 14.98 13.34
C ILE A 98 5.25 15.62 14.71
N ARG A 99 4.00 16.01 15.01
CA ARG A 99 3.62 16.64 16.28
C ARG A 99 3.93 15.73 17.48
N ARG A 100 3.61 14.43 17.35
CA ARG A 100 3.92 13.43 18.38
C ARG A 100 5.44 13.28 18.58
N ARG A 101 6.24 13.37 17.51
CA ARG A 101 7.71 13.33 17.57
C ARG A 101 8.28 14.56 18.29
N GLU A 102 7.82 15.75 17.93
CA GLU A 102 8.27 16.99 18.55
C GLU A 102 7.96 17.01 20.06
N GLU A 103 6.80 16.50 20.46
CA GLU A 103 6.44 16.39 21.88
C GLU A 103 7.32 15.39 22.63
N GLU A 104 7.67 14.26 22.01
CA GLU A 104 8.56 13.26 22.59
C GLU A 104 10.01 13.76 22.68
N GLU A 105 10.52 14.41 21.64
CA GLU A 105 11.84 15.06 21.64
C GLU A 105 11.94 16.16 22.71
N ARG A 106 10.89 16.98 22.87
CA ARG A 106 10.83 17.98 23.93
C ARG A 106 10.88 17.35 25.32
N ARG A 107 10.12 16.27 25.56
CA ARG A 107 10.12 15.55 26.84
C ARG A 107 11.47 14.91 27.15
N VAL A 108 12.16 14.35 26.15
CA VAL A 108 13.50 13.78 26.30
C VAL A 108 14.54 14.87 26.56
N ASN A 109 14.46 16.00 25.87
CA ASN A 109 15.39 17.11 26.06
C ASN A 109 15.26 17.74 27.45
N THR A 110 14.03 17.95 27.94
CA THR A 110 13.78 18.43 29.30
C THR A 110 14.36 17.49 30.37
N LYS A 111 14.16 16.17 30.23
CA LYS A 111 14.81 15.18 31.12
C LYS A 111 16.33 15.21 31.04
N ARG A 112 16.90 15.47 29.85
CA ARG A 112 18.35 15.52 29.65
C ARG A 112 18.97 16.79 30.23
N GLU A 113 18.25 17.90 30.23
CA GLU A 113 18.66 19.14 30.91
C GLU A 113 18.57 19.00 32.43
N GLU A 114 17.52 18.35 32.96
CA GLU A 114 17.40 18.04 34.39
C GLU A 114 18.56 17.16 34.90
N VAL A 115 18.96 16.14 34.14
CA VAL A 115 20.09 15.25 34.50
C VAL A 115 21.45 15.95 34.41
N LYS A 116 21.59 17.00 33.60
CA LYS A 116 22.84 17.79 33.51
C LYS A 116 23.03 18.75 34.68
N LEU A 117 21.95 19.15 35.36
CA LEU A 117 21.99 20.06 36.52
C LEU A 117 22.30 19.33 37.84
N THR A 118 22.17 18.01 37.89
CA THR A 118 22.51 17.16 39.05
C THR A 118 23.82 16.39 38.81
N GLY A 119 24.92 17.09 38.59
CA GLY A 119 26.24 16.47 38.35
C GLY A 119 26.83 15.83 39.61
N SER A 120 26.99 14.51 39.62
CA SER A 120 27.93 13.80 40.51
C SER A 120 28.94 13.02 39.66
N PRO A 121 30.25 13.29 39.77
CA PRO A 121 31.27 12.58 39.00
C PRO A 121 31.79 11.39 39.83
N SER A 122 31.53 10.17 39.39
CA SER A 122 32.23 9.00 39.91
C SER A 122 33.06 8.34 38.83
N LYS A 123 34.38 8.43 39.02
CA LYS A 123 35.40 7.64 38.32
C LYS A 123 35.36 6.21 38.87
N THR A 124 35.38 5.22 37.99
CA THR A 124 36.21 4.02 38.21
C THR A 124 36.60 3.43 36.85
N ALA A 125 37.91 3.27 36.70
CA ALA A 125 38.51 2.35 35.75
C ALA A 125 38.31 0.92 36.27
N ASP A 126 38.02 -0.04 35.39
CA ASP A 126 39.02 -1.04 34.96
C ASP A 126 38.40 -2.06 33.99
N THR A 127 39.16 -2.32 32.91
CA THR A 127 39.51 -3.62 32.27
C THR A 127 38.36 -4.65 32.11
N TYR A 128 38.00 -5.19 30.93
CA TYR A 128 38.67 -6.27 30.18
C TYR A 128 38.30 -6.30 28.67
N LYS A 129 39.30 -6.69 27.87
CA LYS A 129 39.33 -7.11 26.45
C LYS A 129 38.00 -7.60 25.81
N ALA A 130 37.66 -7.02 24.65
CA ALA A 130 37.68 -7.71 23.36
C ALA A 130 37.43 -6.69 22.22
N LYS A 131 38.21 -6.82 21.14
CA LYS A 131 38.07 -6.02 19.92
C LYS A 131 36.69 -6.27 19.29
N SER A 132 35.80 -5.29 19.40
CA SER A 132 34.83 -4.99 18.35
C SER A 132 34.84 -3.48 18.23
N GLU A 133 35.10 -3.00 17.02
CA GLU A 133 35.24 -1.59 16.70
C GLU A 133 34.03 -0.83 17.22
N LYS A 134 34.30 0.14 18.10
CA LYS A 134 33.31 1.07 18.62
C LYS A 134 32.84 1.96 17.48
N VAL A 135 31.94 1.45 16.64
CA VAL A 135 31.00 2.28 15.90
C VAL A 135 30.06 2.86 16.95
N GLY A 136 30.18 4.16 17.18
CA GLY A 136 29.55 4.83 18.32
C GLY A 136 28.05 4.62 18.34
N LYS A 137 27.51 4.13 19.47
CA LYS A 137 26.12 4.32 19.92
C LYS A 137 25.02 4.22 18.83
N GLY A 138 25.21 3.35 17.85
CA GLY A 138 24.24 3.06 16.79
C GLY A 138 23.75 1.62 16.93
N TRP A 139 22.49 1.37 16.62
CA TRP A 139 22.01 0.00 16.49
C TRP A 139 22.68 -0.68 15.30
N THR A 140 23.24 -1.87 15.53
CA THR A 140 23.82 -2.71 14.48
C THR A 140 22.94 -3.95 14.33
N PRO A 141 22.39 -4.23 13.14
CA PRO A 141 21.64 -5.45 12.93
C PRO A 141 22.53 -6.68 13.11
N THR A 142 21.97 -7.75 13.64
CA THR A 142 22.56 -9.09 13.54
C THR A 142 22.56 -9.46 12.07
N LEU A 143 23.71 -9.92 11.54
CA LEU A 143 23.78 -10.39 10.15
C LEU A 143 22.70 -11.46 9.93
N THR A 144 21.70 -11.12 9.11
CA THR A 144 20.79 -12.10 8.51
C THR A 144 21.65 -13.07 7.70
N ASP A 145 21.41 -14.38 7.82
CA ASP A 145 22.17 -15.40 7.08
C ASP A 145 22.15 -15.11 5.57
N GLN A 146 23.18 -14.45 5.06
CA GLN A 146 23.23 -14.03 3.65
C GLN A 146 23.18 -15.23 2.69
N ALA A 147 23.60 -16.40 3.16
CA ALA A 147 23.49 -17.65 2.43
C ALA A 147 22.03 -18.09 2.20
N SER A 148 21.14 -17.88 3.17
CA SER A 148 19.71 -18.20 3.01
C SER A 148 19.01 -17.16 2.14
N VAL A 149 19.40 -15.88 2.23
CA VAL A 149 18.83 -14.81 1.40
C VAL A 149 19.26 -14.92 -0.07
N LYS A 150 20.49 -15.34 -0.35
CA LYS A 150 20.95 -15.64 -1.72
C LYS A 150 20.24 -16.84 -2.34
N ALA A 151 19.83 -17.85 -1.56
CA ALA A 151 19.12 -19.01 -2.08
C ALA A 151 17.68 -18.70 -2.53
N LEU A 152 17.12 -17.55 -2.12
CA LEU A 152 15.72 -17.20 -2.39
C LEU A 152 15.52 -16.47 -3.73
N THR A 153 16.55 -15.83 -4.28
CA THR A 153 16.43 -15.04 -5.52
C THR A 153 17.79 -14.68 -6.10
N ASP A 154 17.93 -14.77 -7.43
CA ASP A 154 19.12 -14.34 -8.18
C ASP A 154 19.13 -12.82 -8.46
N ASP A 155 18.04 -12.10 -8.18
CA ASP A 155 17.95 -10.65 -8.42
C ASP A 155 18.60 -9.86 -7.26
N PRO A 156 19.68 -9.08 -7.52
CA PRO A 156 20.34 -8.29 -6.48
C PRO A 156 19.42 -7.27 -5.81
N LEU A 157 18.39 -6.76 -6.50
CA LEU A 157 17.44 -5.81 -5.93
C LEU A 157 16.48 -6.50 -4.95
N LEU A 158 15.96 -7.67 -5.33
CA LEU A 158 15.14 -8.48 -4.41
C LEU A 158 15.95 -8.98 -3.22
N GLN A 159 17.23 -9.32 -3.42
CA GLN A 159 18.13 -9.66 -2.34
C GLN A 159 18.24 -8.51 -1.33
N GLN A 160 18.43 -7.27 -1.80
CA GLN A 160 18.51 -6.10 -0.95
C GLN A 160 17.19 -5.85 -0.20
N ILE A 161 16.04 -6.00 -0.86
CA ILE A 161 14.72 -5.89 -0.22
C ILE A 161 14.58 -6.89 0.93
N ASN A 162 15.01 -8.14 0.73
CA ASN A 162 14.96 -9.18 1.77
C ASN A 162 15.90 -8.86 2.95
N ILE A 163 17.11 -8.35 2.67
CA ILE A 163 18.07 -7.96 3.71
C ILE A 163 17.48 -6.84 4.59
N ILE A 164 16.98 -5.77 3.97
CA ILE A 164 16.44 -4.62 4.70
C ILE A 164 15.17 -5.00 5.46
N SER A 165 14.33 -5.88 4.91
CA SER A 165 13.17 -6.44 5.61
C SER A 165 13.56 -7.22 6.87
N GLY A 166 14.63 -8.01 6.79
CA GLY A 166 15.20 -8.70 7.95
C GLY A 166 15.68 -7.72 9.03
N TYR A 167 16.36 -6.64 8.63
CA TYR A 167 16.79 -5.59 9.56
C TYR A 167 15.62 -4.84 10.17
N LEU A 168 14.56 -4.57 9.40
CA LEU A 168 13.36 -3.93 9.93
C LEU A 168 12.75 -4.77 11.07
N ASN A 169 12.63 -6.07 10.87
CA ASN A 169 12.12 -7.00 11.89
C ASN A 169 12.99 -7.00 13.15
N GLN A 170 14.31 -6.95 13.00
CA GLN A 170 15.24 -6.88 14.11
C GLN A 170 15.17 -5.53 14.85
N ALA A 171 15.04 -4.42 14.12
CA ALA A 171 14.89 -3.08 14.67
C ALA A 171 13.59 -2.96 15.48
N GLN A 172 12.48 -3.47 14.94
CA GLN A 172 11.20 -3.53 15.63
C GLN A 172 11.27 -4.40 16.90
N SER A 173 11.89 -5.57 16.80
CA SER A 173 12.10 -6.48 17.96
C SER A 173 13.00 -5.87 19.04
N SER A 174 13.93 -5.00 18.65
CA SER A 174 14.83 -4.29 19.55
C SER A 174 14.28 -2.94 20.04
N GLN A 175 13.03 -2.61 19.69
CA GLN A 175 12.36 -1.32 19.99
C GLN A 175 13.16 -0.09 19.51
N LYS A 176 13.87 -0.25 18.37
CA LYS A 176 14.67 0.77 17.71
C LYS A 176 13.85 1.45 16.63
N TRP A 177 12.94 2.32 17.06
CA TRP A 177 11.92 2.91 16.19
C TRP A 177 12.49 3.88 15.15
N ASP A 178 13.56 4.63 15.47
CA ASP A 178 14.19 5.53 14.51
C ASP A 178 14.86 4.75 13.37
N GLU A 179 15.58 3.67 13.71
CA GLU A 179 16.18 2.78 12.73
C GLU A 179 15.12 2.00 11.93
N ALA A 180 14.04 1.53 12.58
CA ALA A 180 12.93 0.88 11.90
C ALA A 180 12.27 1.82 10.86
N ASN A 181 12.03 3.09 11.21
CA ASN A 181 11.48 4.06 10.27
C ASN A 181 12.43 4.37 9.11
N ALA A 182 13.74 4.45 9.37
CA ALA A 182 14.74 4.65 8.32
C ALA A 182 14.80 3.45 7.36
N LEU A 183 14.71 2.23 7.88
CA LEU A 183 14.67 1.00 7.09
C LEU A 183 13.37 0.89 6.28
N GLU A 184 12.23 1.33 6.83
CA GLU A 184 10.95 1.40 6.13
C GLU A 184 11.01 2.38 4.94
N ALA A 185 11.62 3.56 5.13
CA ALA A 185 11.85 4.51 4.05
C ALA A 185 12.76 3.93 2.95
N ASN A 186 13.83 3.21 3.34
CA ASN A 186 14.72 2.55 2.40
C ASN A 186 14.01 1.44 1.61
N LEU A 187 13.16 0.62 2.26
CA LEU A 187 12.34 -0.39 1.57
C LEU A 187 11.42 0.25 0.54
N LYS A 188 10.79 1.38 0.89
CA LYS A 188 9.91 2.10 -0.02
C LYS A 188 10.65 2.57 -1.27
N GLU A 189 11.87 3.07 -1.12
CA GLU A 189 12.73 3.47 -2.25
C GLU A 189 13.12 2.27 -3.13
N LEU A 190 13.52 1.14 -2.50
CA LEU A 190 13.86 -0.08 -3.22
C LEU A 190 12.69 -0.65 -4.02
N HIS A 191 11.47 -0.61 -3.47
CA HIS A 191 10.25 -1.00 -4.18
C HIS A 191 9.92 -0.06 -5.34
N LEU A 192 10.15 1.24 -5.19
CA LEU A 192 9.94 2.22 -6.25
C LEU A 192 10.92 1.98 -7.41
N GLU A 193 12.20 1.75 -7.09
CA GLU A 193 13.23 1.41 -8.08
C GLU A 193 12.90 0.12 -8.82
N LYS A 194 12.39 -0.90 -8.11
CA LYS A 194 11.95 -2.17 -8.73
C LYS A 194 10.88 -1.90 -9.79
N ARG A 195 9.85 -1.13 -9.43
CA ARG A 195 8.80 -0.75 -10.37
C ARG A 195 9.34 0.05 -11.54
N ALA A 196 10.25 0.99 -11.30
CA ALA A 196 10.87 1.78 -12.36
C ALA A 196 11.65 0.91 -13.35
N ARG A 197 12.33 -0.15 -12.89
CA ARG A 197 13.02 -1.11 -13.75
C ARG A 197 12.05 -1.97 -14.55
N GLU A 198 10.98 -2.45 -13.92
CA GLU A 198 9.91 -3.20 -14.61
C GLU A 198 9.27 -2.35 -15.72
N MET A 199 9.04 -1.06 -15.49
CA MET A 199 8.52 -0.13 -16.50
C MET A 199 9.50 0.08 -17.64
N ARG A 200 10.79 0.33 -17.36
CA ARG A 200 11.82 0.49 -18.40
C ARG A 200 11.99 -0.75 -19.25
N GLN A 201 11.97 -1.95 -18.64
CA GLN A 201 12.03 -3.20 -19.40
C GLN A 201 10.80 -3.41 -20.28
N ASN A 202 9.61 -3.05 -19.81
CA ASN A 202 8.39 -3.09 -20.63
C ASN A 202 8.44 -2.09 -21.80
N GLU A 203 8.99 -0.90 -21.59
CA GLU A 203 9.16 0.11 -22.65
C GLU A 203 10.20 -0.32 -23.70
N GLU A 204 11.33 -0.90 -23.30
CA GLU A 204 12.33 -1.45 -24.22
C GLU A 204 11.77 -2.61 -25.05
N VAL A 205 10.93 -3.47 -24.45
CA VAL A 205 10.26 -4.56 -25.18
C VAL A 205 9.21 -4.00 -26.15
N ALA A 206 8.46 -2.96 -25.77
CA ALA A 206 7.46 -2.33 -26.64
C ALA A 206 8.10 -1.59 -27.83
N GLY A 207 9.24 -0.93 -27.63
CA GLY A 207 9.99 -0.24 -28.70
C GLY A 207 10.68 -1.18 -29.70
N PHE A 208 10.75 -2.48 -29.42
CA PHE A 208 11.28 -3.49 -30.34
C PHE A 208 10.22 -4.01 -31.34
N TYR A 209 8.94 -3.65 -31.15
CA TYR A 209 7.82 -4.04 -32.00
C TYR A 209 7.28 -2.89 -32.90
N GLU A 210 7.95 -1.73 -32.94
CA GLU A 210 7.78 -0.70 -33.97
C GLU A 210 8.83 -0.84 -35.08
#